data_AF-A0A8X7BQQ2-F1
#
_entry.id   AF-A0A8X7BQQ2-F1
#
_cell.length_a   1.000
_cell.length_b   1.000
_cell.length_c   1.000
_cell.angle_alpha   90.00
_cell.angle_beta   90.00
_cell.angle_gamma   90.00
#
_symmetry.space_group_name_H-M   'P 1'
#
loop_
_entity.id
_entity.type
_entity.pdbx_description
1 polymer ?
#
loop_
_entity_poly.entity_id
_entity_poly.type
_entity_poly.pdbx_seq_one_letter_code
_entity_poly.pdbx_strand_id
1 'polypeptide(L)'
;MDLDSMWFQQDGATSHTAHVTIDLLKNKFDERVISRNGPVDWPPRSCDLTPLDFFIWGYVKSLVYANKPTTLEKLKANIEREIAAVSAEMCGRVMENWVQRIDRCIRARGGHMSEVEFHS
;
A
#
# COMPACT_ATOMS: atom_id res chain seq x y z
N MET A 1 8.21 4.34 17.25
CA MET A 1 8.46 4.55 15.80
C MET A 1 8.66 6.04 15.64
N ASP A 2 9.77 6.46 15.07
CA ASP A 2 10.06 7.88 14.85
C ASP A 2 9.27 8.35 13.61
N LEU A 3 8.37 9.32 13.80
CA LEU A 3 7.56 9.87 12.72
C LEU A 3 8.24 11.07 12.05
N ASP A 4 9.28 11.62 12.68
CA ASP A 4 9.94 12.85 12.26
C ASP A 4 10.74 12.65 10.97
N SER A 5 11.06 11.40 10.60
CA SER A 5 11.70 11.05 9.34
C SER A 5 10.84 10.20 8.41
N MET A 6 9.59 9.91 8.79
CA MET A 6 8.74 8.97 8.04
C MET A 6 7.94 9.67 6.96
N TRP A 7 7.85 9.03 5.79
CA TRP A 7 6.96 9.41 4.70
C TRP A 7 5.69 8.58 4.74
N PHE A 8 4.53 9.23 4.61
CA PHE A 8 3.25 8.55 4.50
C PHE A 8 2.77 8.54 3.06
N GLN A 9 2.36 7.38 2.54
CA GLN A 9 1.78 7.25 1.22
C GLN A 9 0.37 6.62 1.31
N GLN A 10 -0.57 7.14 0.53
CA GLN A 10 -1.92 6.58 0.36
C GLN A 10 -2.41 6.75 -1.08
N ASP A 11 -3.41 5.94 -1.45
CA ASP A 11 -4.05 5.98 -2.77
C ASP A 11 -5.02 7.17 -2.93
N GLY A 12 -5.58 7.30 -4.13
CA GLY A 12 -6.41 8.44 -4.52
C GLY A 12 -7.90 8.32 -4.20
N ALA A 13 -8.32 7.45 -3.27
CA ALA A 13 -9.72 7.29 -2.88
C ALA A 13 -10.30 8.59 -2.30
N THR A 14 -11.57 8.90 -2.59
CA THR A 14 -12.17 10.21 -2.26
C THR A 14 -12.06 10.59 -0.78
N SER A 15 -12.23 9.61 0.13
CA SER A 15 -12.07 9.82 1.58
C SER A 15 -10.64 10.17 1.99
N HIS A 16 -9.64 9.66 1.26
CA HIS A 16 -8.22 9.90 1.51
C HIS A 16 -7.77 11.27 1.00
N THR A 17 -8.44 11.80 -0.04
CA THR A 17 -8.06 13.05 -0.72
C THR A 17 -8.83 14.28 -0.27
N ALA A 18 -9.77 14.12 0.68
CA ALA A 18 -10.49 15.24 1.27
C ALA A 18 -9.52 16.18 2.01
N HIS A 19 -9.74 17.50 1.93
CA HIS A 19 -8.84 18.48 2.54
C HIS A 19 -8.60 18.21 4.02
N VAL A 20 -9.66 17.91 4.77
CA VAL A 20 -9.57 17.57 6.20
C VAL A 20 -8.67 16.37 6.48
N THR A 21 -8.67 15.36 5.59
CA THR A 21 -7.81 14.17 5.72
C THR A 21 -6.36 14.53 5.39
N ILE A 22 -6.14 15.26 4.30
CA ILE A 22 -4.79 15.68 3.88
C ILE A 22 -4.15 16.60 4.92
N ASP A 23 -4.87 17.59 5.44
CA ASP A 23 -4.37 18.52 6.44
C ASP A 23 -4.00 17.78 7.75
N LEU A 24 -4.80 16.80 8.15
CA LEU A 24 -4.49 15.94 9.28
C LEU A 24 -3.17 15.18 9.06
N LEU A 25 -2.97 14.60 7.87
CA LEU A 25 -1.76 13.84 7.55
C LEU A 25 -0.54 14.76 7.45
N LYS A 26 -0.66 15.93 6.82
CA LYS A 26 0.40 16.93 6.74
C LYS A 26 0.88 17.36 8.12
N ASN A 27 -0.04 17.65 9.04
CA ASN A 27 0.30 18.01 10.42
C ASN A 27 0.99 16.86 11.17
N LYS A 28 0.59 15.61 10.89
CA LYS A 28 1.13 14.43 11.58
C LYS A 28 2.50 13.99 11.06
N PHE A 29 2.75 14.18 9.77
CA PHE A 29 3.97 13.74 9.08
C PHE A 29 4.82 14.91 8.61
N ASP A 30 4.55 16.13 9.09
CA ASP A 30 5.29 17.36 8.79
C ASP A 30 5.57 17.50 7.27
N GLU A 31 4.46 17.60 6.53
CA GLU A 31 4.40 17.70 5.06
C GLU A 31 4.99 16.51 4.27
N ARG A 32 5.44 15.43 4.91
CA ARG A 32 5.96 14.21 4.25
C ARG A 32 4.83 13.25 3.84
N VAL A 33 3.95 13.73 2.96
CA VAL A 33 2.79 12.97 2.49
C VAL A 33 2.79 12.85 0.98
N ILE A 34 2.72 11.61 0.49
CA ILE A 34 2.55 11.23 -0.91
C ILE A 34 1.09 10.80 -1.09
N SER A 35 0.29 11.66 -1.70
CA SER A 35 -1.15 11.44 -1.86
C SER A 35 -1.65 12.34 -2.97
N ARG A 36 -2.76 11.98 -3.59
CA ARG A 36 -3.49 12.93 -4.43
C ARG A 36 -3.93 14.12 -3.56
N ASN A 37 -3.68 15.34 -4.06
CA ASN A 37 -3.82 16.61 -3.33
C ASN A 37 -2.86 16.80 -2.13
N GLY A 38 -1.88 15.91 -1.94
CA GLY A 38 -0.84 16.04 -0.92
C GLY A 38 0.32 16.94 -1.39
N PRO A 39 1.33 17.14 -0.51
CA PRO A 39 2.58 17.82 -0.84
C PRO A 39 3.32 17.21 -2.04
N VAL A 40 3.32 15.88 -2.12
CA VAL A 40 3.79 15.14 -3.29
C VAL A 40 2.58 14.46 -3.93
N ASP A 41 2.24 14.90 -5.14
CA ASP A 41 1.07 14.38 -5.85
C ASP A 41 1.29 12.92 -6.27
N TRP A 42 0.26 12.10 -6.04
CA TRP A 42 0.24 10.70 -6.45
C TRP A 42 -0.74 10.51 -7.61
N PRO A 43 -0.31 9.89 -8.73
CA PRO A 43 -1.15 9.79 -9.91
C PRO A 43 -2.45 8.99 -9.64
N PRO A 44 -3.56 9.36 -10.31
CA PRO A 44 -4.82 8.63 -10.19
C PRO A 44 -4.71 7.25 -10.84
N ARG A 45 -5.46 6.28 -10.31
CA ARG A 45 -5.53 4.90 -10.84
C ARG A 45 -4.18 4.16 -10.85
N SER A 46 -3.39 4.38 -9.81
CA SER A 46 -2.05 3.78 -9.66
C SER A 46 -2.01 2.65 -8.65
N CYS A 47 -3.03 1.79 -8.62
CA CYS A 47 -3.06 0.59 -7.77
C CYS A 47 -1.85 -0.33 -8.02
N ASP A 48 -1.34 -0.37 -9.25
CA ASP A 48 -0.10 -1.10 -9.59
C ASP A 48 1.16 -0.54 -8.91
N LEU A 49 1.08 0.65 -8.33
CA LEU A 49 2.18 1.35 -7.65
C LEU A 49 1.97 1.44 -6.13
N THR A 50 0.81 1.02 -5.60
CA THR A 50 0.57 1.04 -4.15
C THR A 50 0.90 -0.34 -3.56
N PRO A 51 1.91 -0.48 -2.68
CA PRO A 51 2.30 -1.77 -2.08
C PRO A 51 1.15 -2.53 -1.41
N LEU A 52 0.22 -1.81 -0.81
CA LEU A 52 -0.96 -2.44 -0.19
C LEU A 52 -1.86 -3.10 -1.25
N ASP A 53 -2.06 -2.47 -2.41
CA ASP A 53 -2.96 -2.93 -3.46
C ASP A 53 -2.37 -4.09 -4.27
N PHE A 54 -1.13 -3.95 -4.76
CA PHE A 54 -0.54 -4.99 -5.61
C PHE A 54 -0.03 -6.20 -4.84
N PHE A 55 0.17 -6.08 -3.52
CA PHE A 55 0.71 -7.17 -2.69
C PHE A 55 -0.16 -7.51 -1.49
N ILE A 56 -0.19 -6.66 -0.46
CA ILE A 56 -0.71 -7.03 0.87
C ILE A 56 -2.16 -7.52 0.79
N TRP A 57 -3.05 -6.79 0.10
CA TRP A 57 -4.45 -7.16 0.04
C TRP A 57 -4.69 -8.48 -0.68
N GLY A 58 -3.98 -8.75 -1.78
CA GLY A 58 -4.08 -10.03 -2.49
C GLY A 58 -3.51 -11.19 -1.67
N TYR A 59 -2.29 -11.00 -1.15
CA TYR A 59 -1.56 -11.99 -0.38
C TYR A 59 -2.30 -12.38 0.89
N VAL A 60 -2.58 -11.41 1.77
CA VAL A 60 -3.23 -11.64 3.07
C VAL A 60 -4.64 -12.19 2.89
N LYS A 61 -5.41 -11.69 1.91
CA LYS A 61 -6.77 -12.21 1.65
C LYS A 61 -6.75 -13.70 1.31
N SER A 62 -5.79 -14.17 0.51
CA SER A 62 -5.69 -15.58 0.15
C SER A 62 -5.51 -16.48 1.38
N LEU A 63 -4.73 -16.03 2.36
CA LEU A 63 -4.42 -16.74 3.60
C LEU A 63 -5.58 -16.64 4.62
N VAL A 64 -6.14 -15.45 4.78
CA VAL A 64 -7.25 -15.17 5.71
C VAL A 64 -8.48 -16.02 5.38
N TYR A 65 -8.73 -16.28 4.09
CA TYR A 65 -9.88 -17.07 3.65
C TYR A 65 -9.57 -18.56 3.43
N ALA A 66 -8.32 -19.01 3.62
CA ALA A 66 -7.91 -20.39 3.35
C ALA A 66 -8.73 -21.43 4.15
N ASN A 67 -9.08 -21.13 5.40
CA ASN A 67 -9.90 -22.00 6.26
C ASN A 67 -11.41 -21.67 6.21
N LYS A 68 -11.85 -20.79 5.30
CA LYS A 68 -13.26 -20.37 5.11
C LYS A 68 -13.94 -19.97 6.45
N PRO A 69 -13.48 -18.90 7.12
CA PRO A 69 -14.05 -18.50 8.40
C PRO A 69 -15.52 -18.12 8.23
N THR A 70 -16.38 -18.65 9.10
CA THR A 70 -17.84 -18.44 9.05
C THR A 70 -18.36 -17.44 10.09
N THR A 71 -17.48 -16.91 10.94
CA THR A 71 -17.83 -15.89 11.94
C THR A 71 -16.87 -14.73 11.88
N LEU A 72 -17.31 -13.56 12.37
CA LEU A 72 -16.51 -12.35 12.40
C LEU A 72 -15.27 -12.51 13.29
N GLU A 73 -15.39 -13.23 14.40
CA GLU A 73 -14.31 -13.47 15.35
C GLU A 73 -13.20 -14.29 14.70
N LYS A 74 -13.56 -15.36 13.98
CA LYS A 74 -12.60 -16.17 13.23
C LYS A 74 -11.93 -15.37 12.13
N LEU A 75 -12.69 -14.53 11.42
CA LEU A 75 -12.14 -13.68 10.37
C LEU A 75 -11.13 -12.68 10.94
N LYS A 76 -11.45 -12.00 12.05
CA LYS A 76 -10.54 -11.07 12.74
C LYS A 76 -9.28 -11.78 13.23
N ALA A 77 -9.42 -12.93 13.88
CA ALA A 77 -8.29 -13.72 14.37
C ALA A 77 -7.36 -14.15 13.22
N ASN A 78 -7.93 -14.54 12.07
CA ASN A 78 -7.14 -14.83 10.88
C ASN A 78 -6.39 -13.58 10.38
N ILE A 79 -7.06 -12.43 10.26
CA ILE A 79 -6.42 -11.18 9.80
C ILE A 79 -5.24 -10.81 10.71
N GLU A 80 -5.44 -10.82 12.02
CA GLU A 80 -4.38 -10.51 12.99
C GLU A 80 -3.19 -11.46 12.86
N ARG A 81 -3.47 -12.77 12.73
CA ARG A 81 -2.43 -13.80 12.57
C ARG A 81 -1.65 -13.61 11.27
N GLU A 82 -2.33 -13.48 10.13
CA GLU A 82 -1.67 -13.39 8.83
C GLU A 82 -0.89 -12.08 8.67
N ILE A 83 -1.40 -10.97 9.22
CA ILE A 83 -0.67 -9.69 9.26
C ILE A 83 0.57 -9.80 10.15
N ALA A 84 0.46 -10.42 11.32
CA ALA A 84 1.61 -10.63 12.21
C ALA A 84 2.68 -11.56 11.60
N ALA A 85 2.30 -12.42 10.66
CA ALA A 85 3.20 -13.30 9.94
C ALA A 85 3.95 -12.61 8.77
N VAL A 86 3.56 -11.38 8.39
CA VAL A 86 4.30 -10.61 7.37
C VAL A 86 5.65 -10.19 7.94
N SER A 87 6.72 -10.80 7.42
CA SER A 87 8.08 -10.55 7.89
C SER A 87 8.66 -9.24 7.33
N ALA A 88 9.65 -8.69 8.03
CA ALA A 88 10.38 -7.52 7.55
C ALA A 88 11.10 -7.78 6.21
N GLU A 89 11.56 -9.02 5.99
CA GLU A 89 12.16 -9.46 4.72
C GLU A 89 11.17 -9.40 3.57
N MET A 90 9.93 -9.83 3.81
CA MET A 90 8.85 -9.73 2.84
C MET A 90 8.53 -8.28 2.50
N CYS A 91 8.46 -7.40 3.51
CA CYS A 91 8.33 -5.96 3.29
C CYS A 91 9.50 -5.39 2.48
N GLY A 92 10.74 -5.83 2.74
CA GLY A 92 11.93 -5.44 1.97
C GLY A 92 11.79 -5.76 0.48
N ARG A 93 11.42 -7.00 0.14
CA ARG A 93 11.17 -7.41 -1.26
C ARG A 93 10.06 -6.60 -1.93
N VAL A 94 9.00 -6.27 -1.19
CA VAL A 94 7.90 -5.45 -1.71
C VAL A 94 8.38 -4.04 -2.04
N MET A 95 9.24 -3.45 -1.20
CA MET A 95 9.82 -2.13 -1.48
C MET A 95 10.79 -2.15 -2.66
N GLU A 96 11.61 -3.21 -2.81
CA GLU A 96 12.44 -3.40 -3.99
C GLU A 96 11.59 -3.50 -5.27
N ASN A 97 10.49 -4.28 -5.22
CA ASN A 97 9.55 -4.39 -6.32
C ASN A 97 8.84 -3.07 -6.63
N TRP A 98 8.53 -2.28 -5.60
CA TRP A 98 7.96 -0.94 -5.76
C TRP A 98 8.90 -0.01 -6.54
N VAL A 99 10.20 0.00 -6.23
CA VAL A 99 11.19 0.79 -6.98
C VAL A 99 11.24 0.36 -8.46
N GLN A 100 11.23 -0.95 -8.73
CA GLN A 100 11.22 -1.46 -10.11
C GLN A 100 9.93 -1.07 -10.86
N ARG A 101 8.78 -1.10 -10.20
CA ARG A 101 7.48 -0.68 -10.75
C ARG A 101 7.46 0.80 -11.10
N ILE A 102 8.02 1.65 -10.24
CA ILE A 102 8.15 3.09 -10.51
C ILE A 102 9.03 3.32 -11.74
N ASP A 103 10.20 2.68 -11.82
CA ASP A 103 11.09 2.81 -12.99
C ASP A 103 10.39 2.35 -14.29
N ARG A 104 9.69 1.22 -14.25
CA ARG A 104 8.90 0.73 -15.40
C ARG A 104 7.81 1.72 -15.81
N CYS A 105 7.07 2.28 -14.85
CA CYS A 105 6.03 3.28 -15.11
C CYS A 105 6.61 4.53 -15.79
N ILE A 106 7.78 5.00 -15.32
CA ILE A 106 8.49 6.13 -15.92
C ILE A 106 8.89 5.81 -17.37
N ARG A 107 9.50 4.64 -17.62
CA ARG A 107 9.90 4.21 -18.97
C ARG A 107 8.70 4.06 -19.91
N ALA A 108 7.57 3.58 -19.38
CA ALA A 108 6.31 3.47 -20.10
C ALA A 108 5.55 4.80 -20.25
N ARG A 109 6.11 5.93 -19.77
CA ARG A 109 5.49 7.26 -19.78
C ARG A 109 4.09 7.26 -19.14
N GLY A 110 3.92 6.53 -18.04
CA GLY A 110 2.64 6.41 -17.33
C GLY A 110 1.67 5.38 -17.91
N GLY A 111 2.12 4.52 -18.84
CA GLY A 111 1.35 3.37 -19.32
C GLY A 111 1.08 2.32 -18.24
N HIS A 112 -0.02 1.57 -18.40
CA HIS A 112 -0.39 0.47 -17.49
C HIS A 112 0.63 -0.67 -17.57
N MET A 113 0.98 -1.26 -16.43
CA MET A 113 1.84 -2.45 -16.39
C MET A 113 0.98 -3.71 -16.46
N SER A 114 1.37 -4.71 -17.26
CA SER A 114 0.77 -6.04 -17.23
C SER A 114 1.33 -6.85 -16.07
N GLU A 115 0.43 -7.51 -15.34
CA GLU A 115 0.55 -8.48 -14.22
C GLU A 115 1.84 -8.60 -13.38
N VAL A 116 1.59 -8.77 -12.09
CA VAL A 116 2.58 -8.91 -11.03
C VAL A 116 3.29 -10.27 -11.09
N GLU A 117 4.52 -10.31 -11.57
CA GLU A 117 5.40 -11.49 -11.42
C GLU A 117 6.18 -11.41 -10.11
N PHE A 118 5.69 -12.05 -9.05
CA PHE A 118 6.53 -12.40 -7.91
C PHE A 118 7.39 -13.60 -8.31
N HIS A 119 8.69 -13.38 -8.54
CA HIS A 119 9.63 -14.49 -8.63
C HIS A 119 9.87 -15.02 -7.22
N SER A 120 9.43 -16.25 -6.99
CA SER A 120 9.67 -17.05 -5.78
C SER A 120 11.11 -17.53 -5.69
#